data_AF-A0A832YDJ9-F1
#
_entry.id   AF-A0A832YDJ9-F1
#
_cell.length_a   1.000
_cell.length_b   1.000
_cell.length_c   1.000
_cell.angle_alpha   90.00
_cell.angle_beta   90.00
_cell.angle_gamma   90.00
#
_symmetry.space_group_name_H-M   'P 1'
#
loop_
_entity.id
_entity.type
_entity.pdbx_description
1 polymer ?
#
loop_
_entity_poly.entity_id
_entity_poly.type
_entity_poly.pdbx_seq_one_letter_code
_entity_poly.pdbx_strand_id
1 'polypeptide(L)'
;MSKLAGFKEIEVSKRLKRAIQQRGAGENLVKNLAELIKNSDDSYDELQRSGVETSGTIEVGYWQFVKNKRRAINAFFIRDYGVGMSREQAEKAFGEKSYGEDTSADRRNGAIGVGGKDAFYGMEGVQIISIRKGVPILIEVVTNEDGVLASKISDNHSFVTTAMSVINNQIRKHCKTLKLDQDGTFVRFRLPESRPG
;
A
#
# COMPACT_ATOMS: atom_id res chain seq x y z
N MET A 1 -1.98 -13.80 -22.87
CA MET A 1 -0.72 -13.40 -22.19
C MET A 1 -1.00 -13.35 -20.70
N SER A 2 -0.18 -14.01 -19.87
CA SER A 2 -0.42 -14.09 -18.42
C SER A 2 -0.53 -12.68 -17.82
N LYS A 3 -1.65 -12.38 -17.14
CA LYS A 3 -1.88 -11.11 -16.42
C LYS A 3 -0.85 -10.85 -15.31
N LEU A 4 0.02 -11.82 -15.01
CA LEU A 4 1.01 -11.80 -13.93
C LEU A 4 2.46 -11.66 -14.43
N ALA A 5 2.71 -11.37 -15.71
CA ALA A 5 4.07 -11.19 -16.22
C ALA A 5 4.83 -10.10 -15.44
N GLY A 6 5.92 -10.51 -14.76
CA GLY A 6 6.76 -9.63 -13.93
C GLY A 6 6.30 -9.48 -12.47
N PHE A 7 5.23 -10.15 -12.05
CA PHE A 7 4.87 -10.28 -10.63
C PHE A 7 5.63 -11.44 -9.99
N LYS A 8 6.02 -11.26 -8.73
CA LYS A 8 6.67 -12.24 -7.88
C LYS A 8 5.76 -12.56 -6.71
N GLU A 9 5.57 -13.84 -6.42
CA GLU A 9 4.78 -14.25 -5.27
C GLU A 9 5.42 -13.74 -3.97
N ILE A 10 4.56 -13.26 -3.08
CA ILE A 10 4.89 -12.89 -1.72
C ILE A 10 4.56 -14.10 -0.87
N GLU A 11 5.52 -14.60 -0.09
CA GLU A 11 5.22 -15.67 0.85
C GLU A 11 4.11 -15.21 1.83
N VAL A 12 3.04 -16.00 1.91
CA VAL A 12 1.83 -15.66 2.66
C VAL A 12 1.91 -16.15 4.09
N SER A 13 1.53 -15.30 5.04
CA SER A 13 1.50 -15.65 6.45
C SER A 13 0.61 -16.86 6.76
N LYS A 14 1.10 -17.79 7.61
CA LYS A 14 0.25 -18.86 8.18
C LYS A 14 -0.98 -18.27 8.88
N ARG A 15 -0.86 -17.06 9.44
CA ARG A 15 -1.96 -16.30 10.06
C ARG A 15 -2.99 -15.83 9.04
N LEU A 16 -2.57 -15.28 7.90
CA LEU A 16 -3.45 -14.85 6.81
C LEU A 16 -4.17 -16.05 6.21
N LYS A 17 -3.46 -17.16 5.96
CA LYS A 17 -4.09 -18.42 5.51
C LYS A 17 -5.21 -18.85 6.45
N ARG A 18 -4.99 -18.79 7.78
CA ARG A 18 -6.02 -19.08 8.79
C ARG A 18 -7.15 -18.05 8.81
N ALA A 19 -6.84 -16.76 8.67
CA ALA A 19 -7.84 -15.69 8.66
C ALA A 19 -8.77 -15.76 7.44
N ILE A 20 -8.21 -16.07 6.26
CA ILE A 20 -8.95 -16.30 5.01
C ILE A 20 -9.92 -17.47 5.17
N GLN A 21 -9.48 -18.56 5.80
CA GLN A 21 -10.33 -19.73 6.05
C GLN A 21 -11.45 -19.48 7.06
N GLN A 22 -11.34 -18.44 7.90
CA GLN A 22 -12.23 -18.24 9.05
C GLN A 22 -13.25 -17.09 8.92
N ARG A 23 -13.16 -16.18 7.94
CA ARG A 23 -13.93 -14.91 8.00
C ARG A 23 -14.53 -14.42 6.68
N GLY A 24 -15.69 -13.76 6.79
CA GLY A 24 -16.36 -13.02 5.70
C GLY A 24 -15.73 -11.64 5.44
N ALA A 25 -15.99 -11.08 4.26
CA ALA A 25 -15.22 -9.97 3.70
C ALA A 25 -15.34 -8.60 4.41
N GLY A 26 -16.36 -8.34 5.24
CA GLY A 26 -16.68 -7.00 5.79
C GLY A 26 -15.77 -6.50 6.92
N GLU A 27 -15.59 -7.28 8.00
CA GLU A 27 -14.77 -6.92 9.17
C GLU A 27 -13.29 -6.66 8.84
N ASN A 28 -12.83 -7.14 7.68
CA ASN A 28 -11.44 -6.99 7.27
C ASN A 28 -11.09 -5.56 6.85
N LEU A 29 -12.05 -4.74 6.35
CA LEU A 29 -11.72 -3.42 5.81
C LEU A 29 -11.19 -2.44 6.86
N VAL A 30 -11.91 -2.28 7.97
CA VAL A 30 -11.54 -1.33 9.03
C VAL A 30 -10.19 -1.72 9.62
N LYS A 31 -9.98 -3.03 9.85
CA LYS A 31 -8.70 -3.55 10.33
C LYS A 31 -7.57 -3.29 9.34
N ASN A 32 -7.80 -3.53 8.04
CA ASN A 32 -6.82 -3.27 7.00
C ASN A 32 -6.47 -1.79 6.91
N LEU A 33 -7.46 -0.90 6.95
CA LEU A 33 -7.23 0.54 6.98
C LEU A 33 -6.43 0.96 8.23
N ALA A 34 -6.78 0.45 9.41
CA ALA A 34 -6.05 0.74 10.65
C ALA A 34 -4.59 0.30 10.57
N GLU A 35 -4.31 -0.87 9.99
CA GLU A 35 -2.95 -1.37 9.80
C GLU A 35 -2.17 -0.49 8.81
N LEU A 36 -2.79 -0.05 7.73
CA LEU A 36 -2.15 0.85 6.76
C LEU A 36 -1.88 2.24 7.37
N ILE A 37 -2.82 2.78 8.16
CA ILE A 37 -2.63 4.04 8.89
C ILE A 37 -1.49 3.90 9.91
N LYS A 38 -1.40 2.77 10.61
CA LYS A 38 -0.30 2.50 11.53
C LYS A 38 1.05 2.47 10.80
N ASN A 39 1.14 1.82 9.64
CA ASN A 39 2.38 1.83 8.85
C ASN A 39 2.76 3.25 8.38
N SER A 40 1.76 4.07 8.05
CA SER A 40 1.97 5.50 7.75
C SER A 40 2.47 6.27 8.97
N ASP A 41 1.94 6.03 10.16
CA ASP A 41 2.41 6.63 11.42
C ASP A 41 3.86 6.21 11.74
N ASP A 42 4.14 4.91 11.67
CA ASP A 42 5.48 4.32 11.88
C ASP A 42 6.54 4.88 10.90
N SER A 43 6.12 5.45 9.77
CA SER A 43 7.04 6.08 8.80
C SER A 43 7.60 7.43 9.25
N TYR A 44 6.99 8.07 10.27
CA TYR A 44 7.46 9.32 10.86
C TYR A 44 8.50 9.10 11.97
N ASP A 45 8.57 7.91 12.56
CA ASP A 45 9.51 7.58 13.64
C ASP A 45 10.97 7.91 13.30
N GLU A 46 11.41 7.58 12.09
CA GLU A 46 12.79 7.83 11.63
C GLU A 46 13.07 9.34 11.54
N LEU A 47 12.09 10.15 11.10
CA LEU A 47 12.20 11.61 11.05
C LEU A 47 12.27 12.20 12.46
N GLN A 48 11.38 11.76 13.36
CA GLN A 48 11.34 12.23 14.75
C GLN A 48 12.64 11.91 15.49
N ARG A 49 13.18 10.70 15.36
CA ARG A 49 14.47 10.32 15.98
C ARG A 49 15.65 11.11 15.42
N SER A 50 15.55 11.56 14.17
CA SER A 50 16.57 12.39 13.51
C SER A 50 16.42 13.89 13.83
N GLY A 51 15.47 14.27 14.71
CA GLY A 51 15.21 15.66 15.07
C GLY A 51 14.56 16.49 13.97
N VAL A 52 14.04 15.85 12.92
CA VAL A 52 13.31 16.53 11.85
C VAL A 52 11.89 16.78 12.33
N GLU A 53 11.48 18.05 12.31
CA GLU A 53 10.09 18.42 12.63
C GLU A 53 9.15 17.88 11.55
N THR A 54 8.08 17.21 11.97
CA THR A 54 7.10 16.62 11.06
C THR A 54 5.69 17.04 11.45
N SER A 55 4.81 17.13 10.47
CA SER A 55 3.39 17.42 10.71
C SER A 55 2.59 16.23 11.22
N GLY A 56 3.15 15.00 11.15
CA GLY A 56 2.43 13.76 11.44
C GLY A 56 1.15 13.55 10.61
N THR A 57 1.00 14.27 9.49
CA THR A 57 -0.27 14.28 8.74
C THR A 57 -0.45 13.03 7.90
N ILE A 58 -1.49 12.25 8.19
CA ILE A 58 -1.92 11.12 7.36
C ILE A 58 -3.23 11.51 6.67
N GLU A 59 -3.23 11.56 5.34
CA GLU A 59 -4.44 11.81 4.54
C GLU A 59 -5.11 10.47 4.20
N VAL A 60 -6.39 10.35 4.52
CA VAL A 60 -7.21 9.18 4.13
C VAL A 60 -8.38 9.70 3.33
N GLY A 61 -8.57 9.16 2.13
CA GLY A 61 -9.73 9.49 1.30
C GLY A 61 -10.26 8.30 0.56
N TYR A 62 -11.40 8.50 -0.09
CA TYR A 62 -12.12 7.44 -0.78
C TYR A 62 -12.82 7.97 -2.02
N TRP A 63 -13.02 7.08 -3.00
CA TRP A 63 -13.87 7.34 -4.15
C TRP A 63 -15.22 6.66 -3.96
N GLN A 64 -16.26 7.33 -4.46
CA GLN A 64 -17.62 6.80 -4.48
C GLN A 64 -18.03 6.47 -5.90
N PHE A 65 -18.87 5.45 -6.04
CA PHE A 65 -19.62 5.19 -7.26
C PHE A 65 -21.11 5.20 -6.97
N VAL A 66 -21.90 5.51 -8.00
CA VAL A 66 -23.36 5.44 -7.94
C VAL A 66 -23.79 4.17 -8.67
N LYS A 67 -24.37 3.22 -7.94
CA LYS A 67 -25.01 2.04 -8.52
C LYS A 67 -26.45 2.00 -8.03
N ASN A 68 -27.41 1.88 -8.96
CA ASN A 68 -28.85 1.84 -8.65
C ASN A 68 -29.32 3.00 -7.73
N LYS A 69 -28.87 4.23 -8.00
CA LYS A 69 -29.15 5.44 -7.20
C LYS A 69 -28.62 5.43 -5.76
N ARG A 70 -27.83 4.42 -5.36
CA ARG A 70 -27.13 4.37 -4.07
C ARG A 70 -25.65 4.71 -4.26
N ARG A 71 -25.10 5.52 -3.37
CA ARG A 71 -23.67 5.81 -3.30
C ARG A 71 -23.00 4.72 -2.47
N ALA A 72 -21.95 4.13 -3.01
CA ALA A 72 -21.11 3.17 -2.30
C ALA A 72 -19.64 3.54 -2.49
N ILE A 73 -18.81 3.19 -1.52
CA ILE A 73 -17.37 3.38 -1.60
C ILE A 73 -16.79 2.26 -2.46
N ASN A 74 -16.01 2.60 -3.49
CA ASN A 74 -15.32 1.59 -4.32
C ASN A 74 -13.83 1.51 -4.06
N ALA A 75 -13.21 2.55 -3.52
CA ALA A 75 -11.76 2.65 -3.45
C ALA A 75 -11.33 3.59 -2.34
N PHE A 76 -10.13 3.34 -1.82
CA PHE A 76 -9.48 4.16 -0.81
C PHE A 76 -8.11 4.59 -1.30
N PHE A 77 -7.65 5.73 -0.79
CA PHE A 77 -6.24 6.03 -0.74
C PHE A 77 -5.83 6.46 0.67
N ILE A 78 -4.56 6.22 0.98
CA ILE A 78 -3.88 6.65 2.20
C ILE A 78 -2.57 7.29 1.77
N ARG A 79 -2.25 8.46 2.32
CA ARG A 79 -1.01 9.17 2.06
C ARG A 79 -0.38 9.63 3.36
N ASP A 80 0.92 9.42 3.47
CA ASP A 80 1.77 10.05 4.46
C ASP A 80 2.86 10.90 3.80
N TYR A 81 3.59 11.59 4.66
CA TYR A 81 4.72 12.47 4.36
C TYR A 81 5.93 12.05 5.21
N GLY A 82 6.05 10.76 5.50
CA GLY A 82 7.17 10.20 6.25
C GLY A 82 8.41 9.99 5.39
N VAL A 83 9.28 9.07 5.78
CA VAL A 83 10.58 8.83 5.10
C VAL A 83 10.47 8.18 3.73
N GLY A 84 9.36 7.51 3.44
CA GLY A 84 9.23 6.63 2.27
C GLY A 84 10.20 5.43 2.28
N MET A 85 10.20 4.67 1.19
CA MET A 85 10.96 3.43 1.02
C MET A 85 11.97 3.54 -0.12
N SER A 86 13.18 3.02 0.10
CA SER A 86 14.10 2.69 -0.99
C SER A 86 13.64 1.41 -1.72
N ARG A 87 14.25 1.15 -2.88
CA ARG A 87 14.00 -0.10 -3.62
C ARG A 87 14.32 -1.33 -2.78
N GLU A 88 15.42 -1.33 -2.05
CA GLU A 88 15.85 -2.47 -1.21
C GLU A 88 14.87 -2.69 -0.06
N GLN A 89 14.34 -1.61 0.54
CA GLN A 89 13.30 -1.71 1.56
C GLN A 89 12.00 -2.29 0.98
N ALA A 90 11.62 -1.86 -0.22
CA ALA A 90 10.47 -2.43 -0.92
C ALA A 90 10.65 -3.89 -1.30
N GLU A 91 11.85 -4.33 -1.71
CA GLU A 91 12.16 -5.73 -1.99
C GLU A 91 12.13 -6.57 -0.70
N LYS A 92 12.62 -6.04 0.42
CA LYS A 92 12.49 -6.69 1.73
C LYS A 92 11.04 -6.78 2.20
N ALA A 93 10.20 -5.79 1.86
CA ALA A 93 8.81 -5.75 2.26
C ALA A 93 7.90 -6.55 1.31
N PHE A 94 8.15 -6.59 0.00
CA PHE A 94 7.22 -7.16 -0.99
C PHE A 94 7.84 -8.22 -1.91
N GLY A 95 9.13 -8.54 -1.78
CA GLY A 95 9.80 -9.57 -2.57
C GLY A 95 9.51 -11.01 -2.11
N GLU A 96 10.06 -11.98 -2.83
CA GLU A 96 9.83 -13.43 -2.61
C GLU A 96 10.21 -13.89 -1.19
N LYS A 97 11.32 -13.39 -0.66
CA LYS A 97 11.84 -13.74 0.68
C LYS A 97 11.39 -12.78 1.78
N SER A 98 10.33 -12.02 1.54
CA SER A 98 9.89 -10.97 2.47
C SER A 98 9.18 -11.50 3.72
N TYR A 99 9.11 -12.82 3.91
CA TYR A 99 8.37 -13.49 4.96
C TYR A 99 9.30 -14.41 5.76
N GLY A 100 9.18 -14.43 7.09
CA GLY A 100 9.99 -15.30 7.97
C GLY A 100 11.29 -14.68 8.51
N GLU A 101 11.78 -13.56 7.97
CA GLU A 101 12.69 -12.71 8.73
C GLU A 101 11.88 -12.06 9.86
N ASP A 102 12.33 -12.28 11.09
CA ASP A 102 11.83 -11.63 12.30
C ASP A 102 12.11 -10.11 12.18
N THR A 103 11.31 -9.43 11.37
CA THR A 103 11.38 -7.97 11.19
C THR A 103 11.00 -7.25 12.49
N SER A 104 10.41 -7.98 13.45
CA SER A 104 10.11 -7.55 14.81
C SER A 104 11.33 -7.43 15.72
N ALA A 105 12.44 -8.13 15.46
CA ALA A 105 13.53 -8.21 16.42
C ALA A 105 14.35 -6.90 16.53
N ASP A 106 14.29 -6.01 15.51
CA ASP A 106 15.09 -4.77 15.55
C ASP A 106 14.56 -3.58 14.70
N ARG A 107 13.34 -3.63 14.14
CA ARG A 107 12.85 -2.57 13.23
C ARG A 107 11.53 -1.95 13.66
N ARG A 108 11.62 -0.94 14.55
CA ARG A 108 10.70 0.21 14.55
C ARG A 108 11.11 1.23 13.48
N ASN A 109 11.37 0.76 12.26
CA ASN A 109 11.94 1.55 11.16
C ASN A 109 11.14 1.28 9.87
N GLY A 110 10.00 1.97 9.70
CA GLY A 110 9.37 2.31 8.41
C GLY A 110 9.11 1.22 7.35
N ALA A 111 9.32 -0.06 7.66
CA ALA A 111 9.10 -1.16 6.72
C ALA A 111 7.67 -1.66 6.87
N ILE A 112 6.95 -1.78 5.74
CA ILE A 112 5.64 -2.43 5.71
C ILE A 112 5.81 -3.87 6.20
N GLY A 113 5.38 -4.11 7.44
CA GLY A 113 5.46 -5.41 8.10
C GLY A 113 4.48 -6.42 7.51
N VAL A 114 4.53 -7.64 8.04
CA VAL A 114 3.61 -8.74 7.69
C VAL A 114 2.13 -8.30 7.67
N GLY A 115 1.70 -7.49 8.65
CA GLY A 115 0.33 -7.01 8.74
C GLY A 115 -0.07 -6.06 7.59
N GLY A 116 0.85 -5.21 7.13
CA GLY A 116 0.58 -4.29 6.02
C GLY A 116 0.40 -5.00 4.68
N LYS A 117 1.03 -6.16 4.46
CA LYS A 117 0.82 -6.98 3.25
C LYS A 117 -0.54 -7.68 3.28
N ASP A 118 -0.87 -8.27 4.43
CA ASP A 118 -2.16 -8.92 4.68
C ASP A 118 -3.33 -7.94 4.43
N ALA A 119 -3.12 -6.64 4.68
CA ALA A 119 -4.13 -5.60 4.47
C ALA A 119 -4.59 -5.45 3.00
N PHE A 120 -3.77 -5.90 2.05
CA PHE A 120 -4.07 -5.84 0.61
C PHE A 120 -4.73 -7.11 0.07
N TYR A 121 -4.88 -8.15 0.89
CA TYR A 121 -5.48 -9.40 0.46
C TYR A 121 -6.91 -9.20 -0.07
N GLY A 122 -7.15 -9.67 -1.30
CA GLY A 122 -8.45 -9.55 -1.98
C GLY A 122 -8.81 -8.14 -2.45
N MET A 123 -7.92 -7.15 -2.28
CA MET A 123 -8.11 -5.81 -2.85
C MET A 123 -7.64 -5.78 -4.31
N GLU A 124 -8.25 -4.91 -5.10
CA GLU A 124 -7.97 -4.79 -6.52
C GLU A 124 -7.18 -3.53 -6.87
N GLY A 125 -6.30 -3.62 -7.87
CA GLY A 125 -5.58 -2.47 -8.41
C GLY A 125 -4.73 -1.76 -7.35
N VAL A 126 -4.14 -2.52 -6.43
CA VAL A 126 -3.32 -1.99 -5.36
C VAL A 126 -2.06 -1.38 -5.95
N GLN A 127 -1.84 -0.10 -5.68
CA GLN A 127 -0.64 0.63 -6.08
C GLN A 127 -0.11 1.43 -4.91
N ILE A 128 1.18 1.26 -4.65
CA ILE A 128 1.92 1.95 -3.59
C ILE A 128 3.03 2.72 -4.27
N ILE A 129 2.97 4.04 -4.22
CA ILE A 129 4.07 4.91 -4.62
C ILE A 129 4.78 5.35 -3.36
N SER A 130 6.08 5.12 -3.29
CA SER A 130 6.91 5.60 -2.19
C SER A 130 8.05 6.44 -2.74
N ILE A 131 8.27 7.60 -2.14
CA ILE A 131 9.30 8.55 -2.55
C ILE A 131 10.23 8.73 -1.35
N ARG A 132 11.52 8.46 -1.57
CA ARG A 132 12.56 8.65 -0.56
C ARG A 132 13.73 9.39 -1.19
N LYS A 133 14.10 10.54 -0.61
CA LYS A 133 15.12 11.44 -1.13
C LYS A 133 14.91 11.77 -2.61
N GLY A 134 13.64 11.97 -2.97
CA GLY A 134 13.19 12.24 -4.34
C GLY A 134 13.35 11.13 -5.37
N VAL A 135 13.66 9.91 -4.93
CA VAL A 135 13.66 8.71 -5.78
C VAL A 135 12.31 8.00 -5.61
N PRO A 136 11.46 7.94 -6.65
CA PRO A 136 10.16 7.31 -6.57
C PRO A 136 10.25 5.82 -6.96
N ILE A 137 9.49 4.99 -6.26
CA ILE A 137 9.22 3.60 -6.62
C ILE A 137 7.72 3.35 -6.69
N LEU A 138 7.31 2.42 -7.54
CA LEU A 138 5.95 1.90 -7.63
C LEU A 138 5.95 0.41 -7.27
N ILE A 139 5.11 0.04 -6.32
CA ILE A 139 4.84 -1.33 -5.95
C ILE A 139 3.38 -1.62 -6.31
N GLU A 140 3.17 -2.62 -7.15
CA GLU A 140 1.84 -3.12 -7.50
C GLU A 140 1.62 -4.43 -6.74
N VAL A 141 0.47 -4.59 -6.11
CA VAL A 141 0.14 -5.82 -5.36
C VAL A 141 -1.16 -6.42 -5.90
N VAL A 142 -1.17 -7.73 -6.09
CA VAL A 142 -2.33 -8.49 -6.55
C VAL A 142 -2.53 -9.72 -5.70
N THR A 143 -3.77 -10.20 -5.60
CA THR A 143 -4.05 -11.57 -5.14
C THR A 143 -4.27 -12.42 -6.39
N ASN A 144 -3.47 -13.48 -6.57
CA ASN A 144 -3.60 -14.38 -7.71
C ASN A 144 -4.81 -15.33 -7.55
N GLU A 145 -5.06 -16.16 -8.57
CA GLU A 145 -6.20 -17.10 -8.60
C GLU A 145 -6.13 -18.15 -7.48
N ASP A 146 -4.92 -18.49 -7.01
CA ASP A 146 -4.68 -19.42 -5.90
C ASP A 146 -4.82 -18.76 -4.52
N GLY A 147 -5.20 -17.47 -4.47
CA GLY A 147 -5.34 -16.74 -3.22
C GLY A 147 -3.99 -16.43 -2.56
N VAL A 148 -2.94 -16.24 -3.36
CA VAL A 148 -1.59 -15.86 -2.94
C VAL A 148 -1.32 -14.42 -3.36
N LEU A 149 -0.73 -13.62 -2.46
CA LEU A 149 -0.31 -12.26 -2.80
C LEU A 149 0.91 -12.31 -3.72
N ALA A 150 0.95 -11.45 -4.73
CA ALA A 150 2.11 -11.24 -5.58
C ALA A 150 2.37 -9.75 -5.73
N SER A 151 3.63 -9.35 -5.88
CA SER A 151 4.01 -7.95 -6.11
C SER A 151 4.85 -7.77 -7.36
N LYS A 152 4.83 -6.55 -7.88
CA LYS A 152 5.77 -6.07 -8.89
C LYS A 152 6.33 -4.73 -8.45
N ILE A 153 7.65 -4.61 -8.43
CA ILE A 153 8.36 -3.39 -8.03
C ILE A 153 8.97 -2.76 -9.28
N SER A 154 8.70 -1.49 -9.49
CA SER A 154 9.21 -0.69 -10.61
C SER A 154 9.84 0.60 -10.07
N ASP A 155 11.06 0.89 -10.49
CA ASP A 155 11.81 2.12 -10.16
C ASP A 155 12.23 2.89 -11.42
N ASN A 156 11.77 2.45 -12.59
CA ASN A 156 11.97 3.19 -13.83
C ASN A 156 11.30 4.57 -13.69
N HIS A 157 12.12 5.62 -13.64
CA HIS A 157 11.66 6.97 -13.33
C HIS A 157 10.52 7.45 -14.23
N SER A 158 10.63 7.23 -15.55
CA SER A 158 9.60 7.66 -16.53
C SER A 158 8.27 6.93 -16.33
N PHE A 159 8.33 5.64 -16.01
CA PHE A 159 7.14 4.83 -15.74
C PHE A 159 6.47 5.25 -14.44
N VAL A 160 7.24 5.41 -13.36
CA VAL A 160 6.71 5.77 -12.04
C VAL A 160 6.12 7.18 -12.05
N THR A 161 6.79 8.16 -12.67
CA THR A 161 6.28 9.53 -12.81
C THR A 161 5.01 9.60 -13.67
N THR A 162 4.88 8.74 -14.68
CA THR A 162 3.64 8.59 -15.45
C THR A 162 2.50 8.09 -14.55
N ALA A 163 2.75 7.08 -13.71
CA ALA A 163 1.77 6.58 -12.75
C ALA A 163 1.38 7.66 -11.72
N MET A 164 2.35 8.44 -11.22
CA MET A 164 2.09 9.59 -10.35
C MET A 164 1.19 10.63 -11.03
N SER A 165 1.42 10.94 -12.31
CA SER A 165 0.58 11.87 -13.07
C SER A 165 -0.87 11.40 -13.17
N VAL A 166 -1.08 10.11 -13.45
CA VAL A 166 -2.42 9.50 -13.47
C VAL A 166 -3.11 9.62 -12.11
N ILE A 167 -2.41 9.31 -11.01
CA ILE A 167 -2.95 9.46 -9.65
C ILE A 167 -3.26 10.92 -9.33
N ASN A 168 -2.33 11.83 -9.65
CA ASN A 168 -2.51 13.27 -9.43
C ASN A 168 -3.77 13.78 -10.11
N ASN A 169 -4.02 13.40 -11.36
CA ASN A 169 -5.24 13.78 -12.07
C ASN A 169 -6.53 13.26 -11.40
N GLN A 170 -6.46 12.17 -10.64
CA GLN A 170 -7.60 11.62 -9.90
C GLN A 170 -7.84 12.28 -8.54
N ILE A 171 -6.81 12.83 -7.89
CA ILE A 171 -6.90 13.40 -6.53
C ILE A 171 -6.86 14.93 -6.48
N ARG A 172 -6.40 15.62 -7.54
CA ARG A 172 -6.02 17.05 -7.56
C ARG A 172 -7.07 18.03 -7.02
N LYS A 173 -8.37 17.69 -7.07
CA LYS A 173 -9.45 18.56 -6.58
C LYS A 173 -9.62 18.54 -5.05
N HIS A 174 -9.09 17.52 -4.38
CA HIS A 174 -9.44 17.23 -2.98
C HIS A 174 -8.22 17.00 -2.08
N CYS A 175 -7.05 16.73 -2.67
CA CYS A 175 -5.82 16.46 -1.92
C CYS A 175 -4.60 17.08 -2.60
N LYS A 176 -3.51 17.23 -1.84
CA LYS A 176 -2.22 17.64 -2.42
C LYS A 176 -1.78 16.61 -3.45
N THR A 177 -1.12 17.06 -4.50
CA THR A 177 -0.52 16.16 -5.50
C THR A 177 0.74 15.50 -4.96
N LEU A 178 1.07 14.32 -5.48
CA LEU A 178 2.38 13.69 -5.33
C LEU A 178 3.42 14.50 -6.09
N LYS A 179 4.56 14.75 -5.46
CA LYS A 179 5.70 15.46 -6.03
C LYS A 179 6.99 14.76 -5.65
N LEU A 180 7.99 14.82 -6.52
CA LEU A 180 9.29 14.17 -6.29
C LEU A 180 10.13 14.89 -5.22
N ASP A 181 9.89 16.17 -4.97
CA ASP A 181 10.56 16.91 -3.91
C ASP A 181 9.97 16.66 -2.51
N GLN A 182 9.03 15.71 -2.41
CA GLN A 182 8.31 15.41 -1.18
C GLN A 182 8.33 13.91 -0.91
N ASP A 183 9.08 13.53 0.11
CA ASP A 183 9.13 12.15 0.60
C ASP A 183 7.80 11.73 1.23
N GLY A 184 7.59 10.42 1.27
CA GLY A 184 6.41 9.79 1.85
C GLY A 184 5.87 8.66 0.99
N THR A 185 4.75 8.10 1.44
CA THR A 185 4.08 6.99 0.75
C THR A 185 2.64 7.33 0.42
N PHE A 186 2.21 6.92 -0.77
CA PHE A 186 0.83 6.96 -1.23
C PHE A 186 0.39 5.56 -1.61
N VAL A 187 -0.69 5.10 -1.00
CA VAL A 187 -1.32 3.81 -1.26
C VAL A 187 -2.69 4.06 -1.84
N ARG A 188 -3.07 3.34 -2.89
CA ARG A 188 -4.47 3.24 -3.35
C ARG A 188 -4.86 1.81 -3.63
N PHE A 189 -6.13 1.51 -3.44
CA PHE A 189 -6.70 0.20 -3.77
C PHE A 189 -8.22 0.31 -3.94
N ARG A 190 -8.80 -0.64 -4.68
CA ARG A 190 -10.24 -0.80 -4.84
C ARG A 190 -10.75 -1.99 -4.05
N LEU A 191 -11.98 -1.88 -3.59
CA LEU A 191 -12.70 -2.99 -3.00
C LEU A 191 -13.20 -3.93 -4.11
N PRO A 192 -13.20 -5.27 -3.90
CA PRO A 192 -13.75 -6.21 -4.87
C PRO A 192 -15.26 -6.00 -5.02
N GLU A 193 -15.78 -6.13 -6.25
CA GLU A 193 -17.22 -5.94 -6.53
C GLU A 193 -18.13 -6.94 -5.82
N SER A 194 -17.57 -8.10 -5.43
CA SER A 194 -18.27 -9.19 -4.74
C SER A 194 -18.52 -8.91 -3.26
N ARG A 195 -18.09 -7.77 -2.70
CA ARG A 195 -18.30 -7.45 -1.28
C ARG A 195 -19.78 -7.16 -1.01
N PRO A 196 -20.43 -7.85 -0.06
CA PRO A 196 -21.74 -7.45 0.42
C PRO A 196 -21.61 -6.07 1.07
N GLY A 197 -22.46 -5.13 0.64
CA GLY A 197 -22.54 -3.78 1.20
C GLY A 197 -23.28 -3.73 2.53
#